data_AF-A0A536NGT3-F1
#
_entry.id   AF-A0A536NGT3-F1
#
_cell.length_a   1.000
_cell.length_b   1.000
_cell.length_c   1.000
_cell.angle_alpha   90.00
_cell.angle_beta   90.00
_cell.angle_gamma   90.00
#
_symmetry.space_group_name_H-M   'P 1'
#
loop_
_entity.id
_entity.type
_entity.pdbx_description
1 polymer ?
#
loop_
_entity_poly.entity_id
_entity_poly.type
_entity_poly.pdbx_seq_one_letter_code
_entity_poly.pdbx_strand_id
1 'polypeptide(L)'
;MPWHDSAVERTYSTPLLDKLGVRPGARVGIIGVEDRVFHDLLGTRTSDVIMGSPSGDADLIFLAAGTVEHLFALRELRSRIVPNGAIWVVSRKGKAATIRDVDVMAAAKSAGLVDNKVVSFSDTHTALRLVIPRADRPR
;
A
#
# COMPACT_ATOMS: atom_id res chain seq x y z
N MET A 1 -2.60 -10.40 -15.98
CA MET A 1 -1.76 -9.49 -16.80
C MET A 1 -0.55 -9.11 -15.97
N PRO A 2 0.69 -9.28 -16.48
CA PRO A 2 1.88 -8.95 -15.71
C PRO A 2 2.03 -7.44 -15.54
N TRP A 3 2.66 -7.06 -14.44
CA TRP A 3 3.08 -5.72 -14.05
C TRP A 3 4.19 -5.19 -14.97
N HIS A 4 3.98 -5.17 -16.29
CA HIS A 4 4.92 -4.50 -17.19
C HIS A 4 4.55 -3.02 -17.31
N ASP A 5 5.45 -2.17 -16.85
CA ASP A 5 5.45 -0.74 -17.09
C ASP A 5 6.85 -0.35 -17.59
N SER A 6 6.89 0.15 -18.82
CA SER A 6 8.09 0.68 -19.47
C SER A 6 8.71 1.82 -18.66
N ALA A 7 10.03 1.92 -18.73
CA ALA A 7 10.85 2.91 -18.03
C ALA A 7 10.47 4.36 -18.39
N VAL A 8 9.53 4.93 -17.64
CA VAL A 8 9.40 6.37 -17.48
C VAL A 8 10.19 6.75 -16.22
N GLU A 9 11.00 7.80 -16.32
CA GLU A 9 11.81 8.32 -15.22
C GLU A 9 10.91 8.79 -14.07
N ARG A 10 10.75 7.93 -13.07
CA ARG A 10 9.89 8.18 -11.90
C ARG A 10 10.71 8.94 -10.86
N THR A 11 10.51 10.25 -10.76
CA THR A 11 11.14 11.05 -9.69
C THR A 11 10.30 10.96 -8.41
N TYR A 12 10.64 10.02 -7.53
CA TYR A 12 10.14 10.06 -6.16
C TYR A 12 11.06 10.90 -5.29
N SER A 13 10.48 11.85 -4.57
CA SER A 13 11.20 12.69 -3.61
C SER A 13 10.89 12.23 -2.19
N THR A 14 11.77 12.53 -1.21
CA THR A 14 11.55 12.32 0.24
C THR A 14 10.10 12.59 0.70
N PRO A 15 9.43 13.66 0.22
CA PRO A 15 8.00 13.91 0.44
C PRO A 15 7.04 12.75 0.12
N LEU A 16 7.37 11.79 -0.76
CA LEU A 16 6.50 10.64 -1.01
C LEU A 16 6.46 9.72 0.21
N LEU A 17 7.62 9.33 0.77
CA LEU A 17 7.66 8.46 1.96
C LEU A 17 6.96 9.12 3.14
N ASP A 18 7.12 10.43 3.31
CA ASP A 18 6.46 11.19 4.37
C ASP A 18 4.94 11.24 4.15
N LYS A 19 4.48 11.40 2.91
CA LYS A 19 3.05 11.31 2.57
C LYS A 19 2.49 9.91 2.83
N LEU A 20 3.28 8.86 2.56
CA LEU A 20 2.93 7.46 2.81
C LEU A 20 3.04 7.08 4.30
N GLY A 21 3.66 7.93 5.12
CA GLY A 21 3.84 7.71 6.55
C GLY A 21 4.94 6.73 6.89
N VAL A 22 5.89 6.47 5.99
CA VAL A 22 7.03 5.58 6.23
C VAL A 22 8.01 6.27 7.17
N ARG A 23 8.03 5.81 8.42
CA ARG A 23 8.93 6.33 9.47
C ARG A 23 10.28 5.63 9.41
N PRO A 24 11.35 6.27 9.93
CA PRO A 24 12.62 5.59 10.13
C PRO A 24 12.43 4.30 10.95
N GLY A 25 12.98 3.19 10.47
CA GLY A 25 12.89 1.88 11.14
C GLY A 25 11.50 1.23 11.12
N ALA A 26 10.54 1.74 10.34
CA ALA A 26 9.24 1.10 10.19
C ALA A 26 9.37 -0.27 9.51
N ARG A 27 8.58 -1.23 9.95
CA ARG A 27 8.46 -2.55 9.32
C ARG A 27 7.49 -2.51 8.16
N VAL A 28 8.00 -2.71 6.95
CA VAL A 28 7.26 -2.49 5.70
C VAL A 28 7.12 -3.79 4.92
N GLY A 29 5.88 -4.22 4.65
CA GLY A 29 5.59 -5.29 3.70
C GLY A 29 5.34 -4.75 2.29
N ILE A 30 5.87 -5.41 1.26
CA ILE A 30 5.63 -5.06 -0.16
C ILE A 30 5.09 -6.29 -0.89
N ILE A 31 3.88 -6.18 -1.43
CA ILE A 31 3.19 -7.28 -2.11
C ILE A 31 2.89 -6.84 -3.55
N GLY A 32 3.70 -7.31 -4.50
CA GLY A 32 3.50 -7.09 -5.94
C GLY A 32 3.85 -5.70 -6.46
N VAL A 33 4.30 -4.76 -5.62
CA VAL A 33 4.71 -3.43 -6.09
C VAL A 33 6.13 -3.54 -6.64
N GLU A 34 6.24 -3.65 -7.97
CA GLU A 34 7.50 -3.80 -8.68
C GLU A 34 8.02 -2.43 -9.17
N ASP A 35 8.32 -1.54 -8.22
CA ASP A 35 8.88 -0.22 -8.51
C ASP A 35 10.26 -0.07 -7.86
N ARG A 36 11.32 -0.14 -8.69
CA ARG A 36 12.71 -0.06 -8.24
C ARG A 36 13.02 1.25 -7.51
N VAL A 37 12.52 2.38 -8.02
CA VAL A 37 12.81 3.68 -7.41
C VAL A 37 12.14 3.78 -6.05
N PHE A 38 10.94 3.23 -5.90
CA PHE A 38 10.27 3.15 -4.60
C PHE A 38 11.02 2.23 -3.63
N HIS A 39 11.54 1.09 -4.10
CA HIS A 39 12.34 0.17 -3.27
C HIS A 39 13.64 0.82 -2.80
N ASP A 40 14.37 1.49 -3.70
CA ASP A 40 15.60 2.22 -3.37
C ASP A 40 15.31 3.31 -2.34
N LEU A 41 14.22 4.07 -2.53
CA LEU A 41 13.81 5.12 -1.61
C LEU A 41 13.45 4.54 -0.22
N LEU A 42 12.72 3.43 -0.16
CA LEU A 42 12.42 2.74 1.10
C LEU A 42 13.69 2.31 1.84
N GLY A 43 14.69 1.79 1.11
CA GLY A 43 15.98 1.38 1.67
C GLY A 43 16.75 2.53 2.35
N THR A 44 16.52 3.78 1.94
CA THR A 44 17.08 4.97 2.62
C THR A 44 16.42 5.28 3.97
N ARG A 45 15.22 4.74 4.23
CA ARG A 45 14.39 5.06 5.40
C ARG A 45 14.32 3.92 6.41
N THR A 46 14.27 2.68 5.94
CA THR A 46 14.19 1.50 6.79
C THR A 46 14.89 0.32 6.13
N SER A 47 15.54 -0.51 6.93
CA SER A 47 16.10 -1.80 6.52
C SER A 47 15.14 -2.97 6.72
N ASP A 48 14.02 -2.77 7.44
CA ASP A 48 13.01 -3.81 7.71
C ASP A 48 11.93 -3.81 6.63
N VAL A 49 12.34 -4.22 5.43
CA VAL A 49 11.46 -4.36 4.26
C VAL A 49 11.29 -5.85 3.95
N ILE A 50 10.05 -6.31 3.96
CA ILE A 50 9.66 -7.69 3.69
C ILE A 50 8.98 -7.75 2.33
N MET A 51 9.54 -8.54 1.42
CA MET A 51 8.89 -8.87 0.15
C MET A 51 7.87 -9.98 0.37
N GLY A 52 6.62 -9.73 0.01
CA GLY A 52 5.49 -10.63 0.24
C GLY A 52 4.72 -10.31 1.52
N SER A 53 3.91 -11.27 1.96
CA SER A 53 2.99 -11.09 3.09
C SER A 53 3.76 -11.23 4.42
N PRO A 54 3.88 -10.16 5.23
CA PRO A 54 4.66 -10.20 6.47
C PRO A 54 4.00 -11.10 7.51
N SER A 55 4.80 -11.82 8.30
CA SER A 55 4.36 -12.82 9.28
C SER A 55 3.57 -12.28 10.48
N GLY A 56 3.30 -10.97 10.53
CA GLY A 56 2.60 -10.25 11.61
C GLY A 56 3.30 -8.94 11.92
N ASP A 57 2.61 -8.00 12.58
CA ASP A 57 3.16 -6.74 13.12
C ASP A 57 3.89 -5.82 12.13
N ALA A 58 3.40 -5.70 10.90
CA ALA A 58 3.88 -4.67 9.98
C ALA A 58 3.31 -3.29 10.34
N ASP A 59 4.14 -2.24 10.29
CA ASP A 59 3.67 -0.86 10.39
C ASP A 59 2.89 -0.46 9.13
N LEU A 60 3.42 -0.85 7.97
CA LEU A 60 2.85 -0.52 6.67
C LEU A 60 2.93 -1.72 5.74
N ILE A 61 1.87 -1.94 4.95
CA ILE A 61 1.89 -2.92 3.87
C ILE A 61 1.52 -2.20 2.57
N PHE A 62 2.32 -2.34 1.53
CA PHE A 62 2.03 -1.85 0.19
C PHE A 62 1.53 -3.01 -0.67
N LEU A 63 0.22 -3.04 -0.92
CA LEU A 63 -0.44 -4.04 -1.75
C LEU A 63 -0.67 -3.47 -3.15
N ALA A 64 -0.07 -4.10 -4.14
CA ALA A 64 -0.27 -3.79 -5.53
C ALA A 64 -1.57 -4.47 -6.03
N ALA A 65 -2.51 -3.69 -6.55
CA ALA A 65 -3.81 -4.18 -6.97
C ALA A 65 -4.14 -3.73 -8.41
N GLY A 66 -4.19 -4.71 -9.31
CA GLY A 66 -4.61 -4.51 -10.70
C GLY A 66 -6.02 -5.04 -11.02
N THR A 67 -6.62 -5.78 -10.11
CA THR A 67 -7.97 -6.37 -10.26
C THR A 67 -8.65 -6.46 -8.90
N VAL A 68 -9.96 -6.68 -8.88
CA VAL A 68 -10.73 -6.77 -7.62
C VAL A 68 -10.30 -7.98 -6.78
N GLU A 69 -9.86 -9.07 -7.41
CA GLU A 69 -9.42 -10.29 -6.72
C GLU A 69 -8.17 -10.05 -5.85
N HIS A 70 -7.28 -9.14 -6.28
CA HIS A 70 -6.12 -8.76 -5.46
C HIS A 70 -6.55 -8.14 -4.12
N LEU A 71 -7.73 -7.51 -4.06
CA LEU A 71 -8.26 -6.89 -2.85
C LEU A 71 -8.77 -7.92 -1.84
N PHE A 72 -8.96 -9.18 -2.23
CA PHE A 72 -9.38 -10.24 -1.29
C PHE A 72 -8.31 -10.51 -0.22
N ALA A 73 -7.04 -10.21 -0.51
CA ALA A 73 -5.95 -10.28 0.45
C ALA A 73 -6.16 -9.33 1.65
N LEU A 74 -6.95 -8.26 1.53
CA LEU A 74 -7.14 -7.27 2.59
C LEU A 74 -7.63 -7.88 3.92
N ARG A 75 -8.46 -8.93 3.86
CA ARG A 75 -8.94 -9.62 5.07
C ARG A 75 -7.81 -10.24 5.87
N GLU A 76 -6.85 -10.85 5.18
CA GLU A 76 -5.68 -11.47 5.78
C GLU A 76 -4.64 -10.42 6.19
N LEU A 77 -4.44 -9.39 5.36
CA LEU A 77 -3.49 -8.31 5.66
C LEU A 77 -3.90 -7.50 6.88
N ARG A 78 -5.21 -7.39 7.17
CA ARG A 78 -5.69 -6.72 8.39
C ARG A 78 -5.09 -7.33 9.67
N SER A 79 -4.93 -8.66 9.74
CA SER A 79 -4.31 -9.31 10.90
C SER A 79 -2.79 -9.27 10.90
N ARG A 80 -2.17 -8.74 9.83
CA ARG A 80 -0.71 -8.66 9.67
C ARG A 80 -0.15 -7.25 9.93
N ILE A 81 -1.01 -6.27 10.19
CA ILE A 81 -0.59 -4.91 10.59
C ILE A 81 -0.78 -4.68 12.08
N VAL A 82 0.09 -3.85 12.66
CA VAL A 82 -0.09 -3.35 14.03
C VAL A 82 -1.38 -2.51 14.12
N PRO A 83 -1.99 -2.33 15.32
CA PRO A 83 -3.26 -1.61 15.49
C PRO A 83 -3.29 -0.18 14.89
N ASN A 84 -2.16 0.52 14.93
CA ASN A 84 -1.99 1.86 14.36
C ASN A 84 -1.34 1.87 12.97
N GLY A 85 -1.14 0.70 12.37
CA GLY A 85 -0.55 0.49 11.06
C GLY A 85 -1.53 0.77 9.92
N ALA A 86 -1.07 0.55 8.69
CA ALA A 86 -1.87 0.76 7.50
C ALA A 86 -1.53 -0.18 6.34
N ILE A 87 -2.52 -0.40 5.48
CA ILE A 87 -2.33 -1.03 4.17
C ILE A 87 -2.53 0.06 3.11
N TRP A 88 -1.53 0.27 2.27
CA TRP A 88 -1.61 1.10 1.07
C TRP A 88 -1.93 0.22 -0.13
N VAL A 89 -3.11 0.41 -0.70
CA VAL A 89 -3.48 -0.23 -1.98
C VAL A 89 -2.97 0.64 -3.12
N VAL A 90 -1.96 0.17 -3.82
CA VAL A 90 -1.33 0.82 -4.97
C VAL A 90 -1.98 0.29 -6.25
N SER A 91 -2.62 1.17 -7.00
CA SER A 91 -3.35 0.81 -8.22
C SER A 91 -3.16 1.84 -9.32
N ARG A 92 -3.39 1.44 -10.57
CA ARG A 92 -3.29 2.36 -11.72
C ARG A 92 -4.33 3.47 -11.63
N LYS A 93 -3.97 4.69 -12.03
CA LYS A 93 -4.87 5.85 -12.04
C LYS A 93 -5.19 6.34 -13.46
N GLY A 94 -6.20 7.19 -13.58
CA GLY A 94 -6.61 7.79 -14.85
C GLY A 94 -7.17 6.76 -15.84
N LYS A 95 -6.88 6.93 -17.13
CA LYS A 95 -7.43 6.07 -18.20
C LYS A 95 -6.95 4.61 -18.13
N ALA A 96 -5.84 4.35 -17.44
CA ALA A 96 -5.27 3.02 -17.27
C ALA A 96 -5.78 2.30 -16.00
N ALA A 97 -6.68 2.94 -15.23
CA ALA A 97 -7.25 2.35 -14.04
C ALA A 97 -8.08 1.11 -14.39
N THR A 98 -7.71 -0.02 -13.79
CA THR A 98 -8.40 -1.31 -13.96
C THR A 98 -9.34 -1.63 -12.80
N ILE A 99 -9.16 -0.94 -11.68
CA ILE A 99 -10.06 -0.92 -10.53
C ILE A 99 -10.33 0.53 -10.15
N ARG A 100 -11.51 0.80 -9.58
CA ARG A 100 -11.87 2.15 -9.11
C ARG A 100 -11.70 2.21 -7.60
N ASP A 101 -11.50 3.41 -7.07
CA ASP A 101 -11.42 3.63 -5.62
C ASP A 101 -12.65 3.10 -4.88
N VAL A 102 -13.84 3.15 -5.50
CA VAL A 102 -15.07 2.58 -4.93
C VAL A 102 -15.00 1.07 -4.72
N ASP A 103 -14.29 0.35 -5.59
CA ASP A 103 -14.10 -1.09 -5.48
C ASP A 103 -13.12 -1.39 -4.33
N VAL A 104 -12.08 -0.55 -4.17
CA VAL A 104 -11.12 -0.62 -3.05
C VAL A 104 -11.81 -0.33 -1.72
N MET A 105 -12.62 0.72 -1.63
CA MET A 105 -13.37 1.09 -0.42
C MET A 105 -14.38 0.00 -0.03
N ALA A 106 -15.08 -0.60 -0.99
CA ALA A 106 -16.00 -1.71 -0.73
C ALA A 106 -15.27 -2.94 -0.17
N ALA A 107 -14.12 -3.30 -0.75
CA ALA A 107 -13.30 -4.39 -0.27
C ALA A 107 -12.70 -4.10 1.12
N ALA A 108 -12.23 -2.86 1.35
CA ALA A 108 -11.73 -2.42 2.66
C ALA A 108 -12.79 -2.57 3.75
N LYS A 109 -14.00 -2.07 3.49
CA LYS A 109 -15.13 -2.19 4.43
C LYS A 109 -15.46 -3.66 4.73
N SER A 110 -15.48 -4.50 3.70
CA SER A 110 -15.72 -5.95 3.84
C SER A 110 -14.61 -6.66 4.62
N ALA A 111 -13.40 -6.10 4.61
CA ALA A 111 -12.27 -6.55 5.39
C ALA A 111 -12.21 -5.97 6.81
N GLY A 112 -13.12 -5.08 7.21
CA GLY A 112 -13.08 -4.41 8.52
C GLY A 112 -11.98 -3.33 8.59
N LEU A 113 -11.69 -2.70 7.46
CA LEU A 113 -10.78 -1.56 7.32
C LEU A 113 -11.57 -0.32 6.86
N VAL A 114 -11.02 0.86 7.11
CA VAL A 114 -11.54 2.14 6.61
C VAL A 114 -10.44 2.88 5.87
N ASP A 115 -10.80 3.52 4.76
CA ASP A 115 -9.91 4.43 4.08
C ASP A 115 -9.85 5.78 4.82
N ASN A 116 -8.70 6.46 4.74
CA ASN A 116 -8.59 7.79 5.34
C ASN A 116 -7.70 8.78 4.57
N LYS A 117 -6.99 8.31 3.54
CA LYS A 117 -6.07 9.14 2.77
C LYS A 117 -5.84 8.51 1.41
N VAL A 118 -5.75 9.34 0.38
CA VAL A 118 -5.25 8.97 -0.94
C VAL A 118 -4.03 9.81 -1.28
N VAL A 119 -3.06 9.22 -1.95
CA VAL A 119 -1.81 9.89 -2.36
C VAL A 119 -1.51 9.51 -3.82
N SER A 120 -1.09 10.49 -4.62
CA SER A 120 -0.47 10.20 -5.91
C SER A 120 0.85 9.47 -5.66
N PHE A 121 0.85 8.15 -5.89
CA PHE A 121 2.03 7.31 -5.67
C PHE A 121 3.08 7.61 -6.72
N SER A 122 2.66 7.67 -7.99
CA SER A 122 3.49 7.98 -9.15
C SER A 122 2.66 8.64 -10.25
N ASP A 123 3.24 8.87 -11.42
CA ASP A 123 2.50 9.36 -12.59
C ASP A 123 1.46 8.36 -13.09
N THR A 124 1.69 7.07 -12.87
CA THR A 124 0.81 5.99 -13.34
C THR A 124 -0.05 5.39 -12.24
N HIS A 125 0.32 5.55 -10.96
CA HIS A 125 -0.35 4.91 -9.83
C HIS A 125 -0.82 5.89 -8.76
N THR A 126 -1.94 5.53 -8.12
CA THR A 126 -2.44 6.12 -6.88
C THR A 126 -2.27 5.11 -5.74
N ALA A 127 -2.23 5.59 -4.51
CA ALA A 127 -2.24 4.75 -3.32
C ALA A 127 -3.37 5.18 -2.37
N LEU A 128 -4.26 4.26 -2.03
CA LEU A 128 -5.32 4.47 -1.04
C LEU A 128 -4.91 3.84 0.29
N ARG A 129 -4.95 4.62 1.37
CA ARG A 129 -4.57 4.19 2.72
C ARG A 129 -5.76 3.61 3.45
N LEU A 130 -5.63 2.38 3.87
CA LEU A 130 -6.59 1.63 4.66
C LEU A 130 -6.05 1.37 6.06
N VAL A 131 -6.87 1.57 7.08
CA VAL A 131 -6.49 1.36 8.48
C VAL A 131 -7.54 0.60 9.25
N ILE A 132 -7.15 -0.01 10.37
CA ILE A 132 -8.09 -0.55 11.35
C ILE A 132 -8.86 0.62 11.97
N PRO A 133 -10.21 0.61 11.99
CA PRO A 133 -11.01 1.64 12.62
C PRO A 133 -10.59 1.86 14.07
N ARG A 134 -10.59 3.12 14.55
CA ARG A 134 -10.16 3.42 15.94
C ARG A 134 -10.95 2.65 16.99
N ALA A 135 -12.23 2.37 16.73
CA ALA A 135 -13.09 1.61 17.62
C ALA A 135 -12.68 0.13 17.77
N ASP A 136 -11.97 -0.42 16.77
CA ASP A 136 -11.60 -1.83 16.70
C ASP A 136 -10.14 -2.08 17.14
N ARG A 137 -9.42 -1.03 17.56
CA ARG A 137 -8.04 -1.14 18.02
C ARG A 137 -8.01 -1.55 19.50
N PRO A 138 -7.13 -2.47 19.92
CA PRO A 138 -6.87 -2.70 21.34
C PRO A 138 -6.47 -1.38 22.02
N ARG A 139 -6.96 -1.19 23.25
CA ARG A 139 -6.67 -0.03 24.10
C ARG A 139 -5.25 -0.06 24.63
#